data_AF-A0AAW2WX62-F1
#
_entry.id   AF-A0AAW2WX62-F1
#
_cell.length_a   1.000
_cell.length_b   1.000
_cell.length_c   1.000
_cell.angle_alpha   90.00
_cell.angle_beta   90.00
_cell.angle_gamma   90.00
#
_symmetry.space_group_name_H-M   'P 1'
#
loop_
_entity.id
_entity.type
_entity.pdbx_description
1 polymer ?
#
loop_
_entity_poly.entity_id
_entity_poly.type
_entity_poly.pdbx_seq_one_letter_code
_entity_poly.pdbx_strand_id
1 'polypeptide(L)'
;MKEDLVQPYTEAEVTRALSQMAAYKSRGPDGYAQTRLSSPFIRLVMLCVSSVSYSFMLGDRQFGHLVPEWGLRHGDLISPYLFLLCTESFSSLLQKAEADGHISGVSICRQAPSISHLLFADDTLIFSRASLGDSRAIQTVLDTYRRASGQEINLLKSSIGFSRNIPAEARTQLAADFNIRVENRMELYLGLPSKVARSKRELFATIKDRIWGRISGWNEKLLLQAGKEVLIKFVI
;
A
#
# COMPACT_ATOMS: atom_id res chain seq x y z
N MET A 1 29.49 -0.97 13.05
CA MET A 1 28.06 -1.30 13.24
C MET A 1 27.62 -0.56 14.49
N LYS A 2 26.80 0.50 14.38
CA LYS A 2 26.49 1.37 15.53
C LYS A 2 25.44 0.69 16.40
N GLU A 3 25.79 0.41 17.65
CA GLU A 3 24.97 -0.28 18.66
C GLU A 3 23.67 0.47 19.00
N ASP A 4 23.58 1.75 18.64
CA ASP A 4 22.39 2.60 18.79
C ASP A 4 21.19 2.16 17.92
N LEU A 5 21.39 1.26 16.94
CA LEU A 5 20.36 0.88 15.95
C LEU A 5 19.53 -0.35 16.33
N VAL A 6 19.81 -1.00 17.47
CA VAL A 6 19.12 -2.23 17.92
C VAL A 6 18.27 -1.98 19.17
N GLN A 7 18.22 -0.74 19.68
CA GLN A 7 17.40 -0.44 20.87
C GLN A 7 15.91 -0.36 20.52
N PRO A 8 15.02 -0.91 21.39
CA PRO A 8 13.58 -0.77 21.23
C PRO A 8 13.18 0.71 21.41
N TYR A 9 12.27 1.18 20.54
CA TYR A 9 11.80 2.56 20.57
C TYR A 9 11.11 2.90 21.90
N THR A 10 11.36 4.11 22.38
CA THR A 10 10.68 4.63 23.57
C THR A 10 9.34 5.25 23.20
N GLU A 11 8.38 5.19 24.13
CA GLU A 11 7.03 5.80 23.97
C GLU A 11 7.12 7.29 23.61
N ALA A 12 8.17 7.98 24.07
CA ALA A 12 8.44 9.38 23.76
C ALA A 12 8.83 9.60 22.28
N GLU A 13 9.55 8.67 21.66
CA GLU A 13 9.96 8.76 20.24
C GLU A 13 8.77 8.54 19.31
N VAL A 14 7.94 7.53 19.63
CA VAL A 14 6.69 7.25 18.91
C VAL A 14 5.74 8.45 19.03
N THR A 15 5.60 9.02 20.23
CA THR A 15 4.76 10.19 20.48
C THR A 15 5.28 11.42 19.73
N ARG A 16 6.59 11.63 19.67
CA ARG A 16 7.20 12.74 18.94
C ARG A 16 6.95 12.61 17.43
N ALA A 17 7.10 11.41 16.87
CA ALA A 17 6.83 11.15 15.46
C ALA A 17 5.37 11.42 15.09
N LEU A 18 4.43 10.98 15.92
CA LEU A 18 2.99 11.22 15.74
C LEU A 18 2.61 12.70 15.91
N SER A 19 3.24 13.41 16.84
CA SER A 19 2.96 14.83 17.12
C SER A 19 3.43 15.80 16.02
N GLN A 20 4.31 15.35 15.13
CA GLN A 20 4.85 16.15 14.03
C GLN A 20 4.00 16.07 12.74
N MET A 21 2.84 15.41 12.78
CA MET A 21 1.94 15.25 11.63
C MET A 21 1.13 16.54 11.41
N ALA A 22 1.18 17.10 10.19
CA ALA A 22 0.77 18.46 9.88
C ALA A 22 -0.76 18.70 9.86
N ALA A 23 -1.16 19.95 10.13
CA ALA A 23 -2.52 20.40 10.42
C ALA A 23 -3.42 20.75 9.20
N TYR A 24 -3.01 20.47 7.96
CA TYR A 24 -3.70 20.95 6.74
C TYR A 24 -4.55 19.91 5.99
N LYS A 25 -4.95 18.81 6.64
CA LYS A 25 -5.85 17.79 6.06
C LYS A 25 -7.30 18.31 6.02
N SER A 26 -7.98 18.16 4.89
CA SER A 26 -9.43 18.43 4.76
C SER A 26 -10.22 17.64 5.80
N ARG A 27 -11.16 18.32 6.49
CA ARG A 27 -12.02 17.76 7.55
C ARG A 27 -12.95 16.66 7.03
N GLY A 28 -12.46 15.42 6.97
CA GLY A 28 -13.33 14.24 7.12
C GLY A 28 -13.80 14.13 8.57
N PRO A 29 -14.89 13.40 8.87
CA PRO A 29 -15.49 13.39 10.21
C PRO A 29 -14.50 13.10 11.34
N ASP A 30 -13.48 12.26 11.11
CA ASP A 30 -12.55 11.88 12.19
C ASP A 30 -11.10 11.86 11.68
N GLY A 31 -10.61 13.02 11.22
CA GLY A 31 -9.17 13.21 11.11
C GLY A 31 -8.54 12.84 12.47
N TYR A 32 -7.69 11.80 12.50
CA TYR A 32 -7.00 11.29 13.69
C TYR A 32 -5.95 12.30 14.20
N ALA A 33 -6.38 13.53 14.48
CA ALA A 33 -5.61 14.50 15.23
C ALA A 33 -5.52 13.99 16.67
N GLN A 34 -4.35 13.48 17.05
CA GLN A 34 -4.02 13.13 18.44
C GLN A 34 -4.97 12.12 19.09
N THR A 35 -5.33 11.02 18.43
CA THR A 35 -5.95 9.90 19.16
C THR A 35 -4.91 9.26 20.09
N ARG A 36 -4.82 9.78 21.32
CA ARG A 36 -4.34 8.96 22.43
C ARG A 36 -5.36 7.85 22.61
N LEU A 37 -5.12 6.71 21.97
CA LEU A 37 -5.88 5.51 22.24
C LEU A 37 -5.77 5.23 23.74
N SER A 38 -6.90 5.08 24.41
CA SER A 38 -6.88 4.86 25.86
C SER A 38 -6.14 3.56 26.18
N SER A 39 -5.37 3.52 27.28
CA SER A 39 -4.67 2.29 27.68
C SER A 39 -5.60 1.07 27.81
N PRO A 40 -6.85 1.19 28.31
CA PRO A 40 -7.81 0.09 28.27
C PRO A 40 -8.12 -0.40 26.84
N PHE A 41 -8.32 0.51 25.90
CA PHE A 41 -8.58 0.16 24.49
C PHE A 41 -7.37 -0.53 23.86
N ILE A 42 -6.16 0.01 24.04
CA ILE A 42 -4.92 -0.60 23.55
C ILE A 42 -4.78 -2.02 24.09
N ARG A 43 -5.04 -2.23 25.39
CA ARG A 43 -4.99 -3.58 25.99
C ARG A 43 -5.97 -4.54 25.34
N LEU A 44 -7.21 -4.11 25.07
CA LEU A 44 -8.21 -4.95 24.40
C LEU A 44 -7.76 -5.32 22.98
N VAL A 45 -7.23 -4.36 22.22
CA VAL A 45 -6.68 -4.61 20.88
C VAL A 45 -5.51 -5.59 20.96
N MET A 46 -4.57 -5.37 21.88
CA MET A 46 -3.40 -6.24 22.04
C MET A 46 -3.76 -7.64 22.51
N LEU A 47 -4.82 -7.82 23.30
CA LEU A 47 -5.35 -9.16 23.60
C LEU A 47 -5.76 -9.88 22.32
N CYS A 48 -6.50 -9.22 21.42
CA CYS A 48 -6.90 -9.82 20.14
C CYS A 48 -5.71 -10.15 19.23
N VAL A 49 -4.66 -9.33 19.23
CA VAL A 49 -3.46 -9.54 18.40
C VAL A 49 -2.56 -10.63 18.97
N SER A 50 -2.31 -10.63 20.28
CA SER A 50 -1.34 -11.52 20.91
C SER A 50 -1.88 -12.90 21.30
N SER A 51 -3.21 -13.08 21.38
CA SER A 51 -3.82 -14.36 21.75
C SER A 51 -4.13 -15.29 20.57
N VAL A 52 -3.73 -14.91 19.35
CA VAL A 52 -4.04 -15.69 18.15
C VAL A 52 -3.27 -17.00 18.17
N SER A 53 -3.95 -18.09 17.81
CA SER A 53 -3.31 -19.36 17.49
C SER A 53 -4.10 -20.06 16.39
N TYR A 54 -3.40 -20.88 15.61
CA TYR A 54 -3.96 -21.62 14.48
C TYR A 54 -3.79 -23.11 14.68
N SER A 55 -4.78 -23.85 14.22
CA SER A 55 -4.69 -25.29 13.98
C SER A 55 -5.24 -25.59 12.59
N PHE A 56 -4.70 -26.64 11.97
CA PHE A 56 -5.04 -26.99 10.61
C PHE A 56 -6.01 -28.18 10.63
N MET A 57 -7.11 -28.08 9.90
CA MET A 57 -8.02 -29.21 9.68
C MET A 57 -7.56 -30.00 8.46
N LEU A 58 -7.24 -31.28 8.64
CA LEU A 58 -6.92 -32.21 7.55
C LEU A 58 -8.00 -33.31 7.54
N GLY A 59 -8.99 -33.16 6.66
CA GLY A 59 -10.25 -33.90 6.77
C GLY A 59 -11.00 -33.50 8.05
N ASP A 60 -11.45 -34.49 8.82
CA ASP A 60 -12.20 -34.27 10.08
C ASP A 60 -11.29 -34.26 11.33
N ARG A 61 -9.97 -34.19 11.14
CA ARG A 61 -9.01 -34.20 12.25
C ARG A 61 -8.24 -32.88 12.32
N GLN A 62 -8.16 -32.33 13.52
CA GLN A 62 -7.35 -31.16 13.83
C GLN A 62 -5.88 -31.57 14.03
N PHE A 63 -4.98 -30.89 13.34
CA PHE A 63 -3.54 -31.10 13.39
C PHE A 63 -2.79 -29.80 13.68
N GLY A 64 -1.73 -29.92 14.48
CA GLY A 64 -0.80 -28.85 14.76
C GLY A 64 -1.36 -27.74 15.66
N HIS A 65 -0.43 -26.97 16.21
CA HIS A 65 -0.70 -25.75 16.94
C HIS A 65 0.39 -24.75 16.57
N LEU A 66 -0.02 -23.63 15.98
CA LEU A 66 0.87 -22.57 15.53
C LEU A 66 0.47 -21.27 16.23
N VAL A 67 1.39 -20.70 16.99
CA VAL A 67 1.25 -19.32 17.48
C VAL A 67 2.00 -18.43 16.50
N PRO A 68 1.32 -17.57 15.74
CA PRO A 68 1.99 -16.65 14.83
C PRO A 68 2.78 -15.62 15.62
N GLU A 69 4.04 -15.41 15.25
CA GLU A 69 4.85 -14.31 15.79
C GLU A 69 4.58 -12.99 15.05
N TRP A 70 4.13 -13.07 13.79
CA TRP A 70 3.96 -11.92 12.91
C TRP A 70 2.64 -11.99 12.14
N GLY A 71 2.13 -10.82 11.76
CA GLY A 71 0.94 -10.69 10.93
C GLY A 71 -0.37 -10.61 11.73
N LEU A 72 -1.40 -10.12 11.06
CA LEU A 72 -2.74 -9.99 11.63
C LEU A 72 -3.63 -11.16 11.16
N ARG A 73 -4.62 -11.50 11.99
CA ARG A 73 -5.55 -12.57 11.68
C ARG A 73 -6.37 -12.25 10.42
N HIS A 74 -6.28 -13.10 9.41
CA HIS A 74 -7.11 -12.96 8.22
C HIS A 74 -8.58 -13.31 8.54
N GLY A 75 -9.51 -12.50 8.05
CA GLY A 75 -10.94 -12.67 8.30
C GLY A 75 -11.43 -12.16 9.66
N ASP A 76 -10.56 -11.55 10.48
CA ASP A 76 -10.96 -10.80 11.66
C ASP A 76 -11.45 -9.40 11.26
N LEU A 77 -12.51 -8.93 11.91
CA LEU A 77 -13.11 -7.62 11.66
C LEU A 77 -12.18 -6.46 12.05
N ILE A 78 -11.27 -6.65 13.01
CA ILE A 78 -10.37 -5.58 13.47
C ILE A 78 -9.09 -5.47 12.64
N SER A 79 -8.62 -6.58 12.06
CA SER A 79 -7.35 -6.62 11.31
C SER A 79 -7.23 -5.59 10.18
N PRO A 80 -8.27 -5.34 9.35
CA PRO A 80 -8.20 -4.30 8.32
C PRO A 80 -7.97 -2.91 8.90
N TYR A 81 -8.57 -2.58 10.04
CA TYR A 81 -8.40 -1.27 10.68
C TYR A 81 -7.02 -1.11 11.30
N LEU A 82 -6.49 -2.18 11.93
CA LEU A 82 -5.12 -2.15 12.45
C LEU A 82 -4.09 -1.99 11.32
N PHE A 83 -4.32 -2.63 10.18
CA PHE A 83 -3.50 -2.44 9.00
C PHE A 83 -3.55 -0.98 8.49
N LEU A 84 -4.73 -0.36 8.47
CA LEU A 84 -4.88 1.05 8.10
C LEU A 84 -4.17 2.00 9.07
N LEU A 85 -4.21 1.71 10.38
CA LEU A 85 -3.49 2.50 11.38
C LEU A 85 -1.97 2.42 11.18
N CYS A 86 -1.44 1.23 10.88
CA CYS A 86 -0.02 1.07 10.56
C CYS A 86 0.36 1.82 9.28
N THR A 87 -0.43 1.70 8.21
CA THR A 87 -0.15 2.37 6.93
C THR A 87 -0.33 3.89 6.97
N GLU A 88 -1.16 4.43 7.88
CA GLU A 88 -1.23 5.89 8.10
C GLU A 88 0.13 6.43 8.56
N SER A 89 0.90 5.69 9.36
CA SER A 89 2.25 6.11 9.75
C SER A 89 3.19 6.27 8.54
N PHE A 90 3.06 5.39 7.54
CA PHE A 90 3.81 5.50 6.28
C PHE A 90 3.36 6.71 5.45
N SER A 91 2.05 6.91 5.31
CA SER A 91 1.48 8.11 4.67
C SER A 91 2.02 9.38 5.31
N SER A 92 2.10 9.39 6.63
CA SER A 92 2.57 10.52 7.43
C SER A 92 4.05 10.83 7.22
N LEU A 93 4.89 9.80 7.13
CA LEU A 93 6.32 9.97 6.79
C LEU A 93 6.50 10.59 5.41
N LEU A 94 5.71 10.16 4.42
CA LEU A 94 5.73 10.73 3.06
C LEU A 94 5.26 12.19 3.05
N GLN A 95 4.15 12.50 3.75
CA GLN A 95 3.65 13.87 3.86
C GLN A 95 4.65 14.79 4.55
N LYS A 96 5.31 14.30 5.60
CA LYS A 96 6.34 15.05 6.30
C LYS A 96 7.54 15.33 5.39
N ALA A 97 8.04 14.31 4.69
CA ALA A 97 9.13 14.49 3.74
C ALA A 97 8.76 15.45 2.58
N GLU A 98 7.49 15.48 2.18
CA GLU A 98 6.98 16.47 1.22
C GLU A 98 6.90 17.88 1.80
N ALA A 99 6.40 18.03 3.03
CA ALA A 99 6.32 19.32 3.73
C ALA A 99 7.71 19.92 4.01
N ASP A 100 8.69 19.06 4.33
CA ASP A 100 10.10 19.44 4.53
C ASP A 100 10.83 19.72 3.19
N GLY A 101 10.18 19.51 2.05
CA GLY A 101 10.73 19.75 0.71
C GLY A 101 11.72 18.69 0.22
N HIS A 102 11.82 17.55 0.91
CA HIS A 102 12.66 16.42 0.51
C HIS A 102 12.04 15.57 -0.61
N ILE A 103 10.71 15.54 -0.69
CA ILE A 103 9.96 14.90 -1.77
C ILE A 103 9.10 15.94 -2.46
N SER A 104 9.08 15.94 -3.78
CA SER A 104 8.20 16.79 -4.58
C SER A 104 7.09 15.96 -5.21
N GLY A 105 5.89 16.01 -4.63
CA GLY A 105 4.72 15.35 -5.20
C GLY A 105 4.26 15.95 -6.53
N VAL A 106 3.15 15.41 -7.05
CA VAL A 106 2.54 15.86 -8.31
C VAL A 106 1.33 16.71 -8.02
N SER A 107 1.23 17.87 -8.66
CA SER A 107 0.04 18.72 -8.63
C SER A 107 -0.56 18.86 -10.03
N ILE A 108 -1.89 18.81 -10.12
CA ILE A 108 -2.64 18.86 -11.38
C ILE A 108 -2.68 20.28 -11.94
N CYS A 109 -2.74 21.30 -11.08
CA CYS A 109 -2.73 22.71 -11.47
C CYS A 109 -2.06 23.57 -10.38
N ARG A 110 -1.66 24.80 -10.71
CA ARG A 110 -0.86 25.67 -9.81
C ARG A 110 -1.44 25.87 -8.40
N GLN A 111 -2.75 25.73 -8.23
CA GLN A 111 -3.44 25.91 -6.95
C GLN A 111 -3.95 24.59 -6.35
N ALA A 112 -3.73 23.45 -7.01
CA ALA A 112 -4.15 22.16 -6.48
C ALA A 112 -3.17 21.69 -5.40
N PRO A 113 -3.67 20.97 -4.37
CA PRO A 113 -2.79 20.31 -3.43
C PRO A 113 -1.86 19.33 -4.16
N SER A 114 -0.61 19.28 -3.72
CA SER A 114 0.33 18.28 -4.19
C SER A 114 -0.04 16.91 -3.64
N ILE A 115 0.10 15.89 -4.48
CA ILE A 115 -0.15 14.48 -4.13
C ILE A 115 1.18 13.74 -4.27
N SER A 116 1.73 13.30 -3.15
CA SER A 116 2.94 12.46 -3.12
C SER A 116 2.66 10.97 -3.19
N HIS A 117 1.46 10.49 -2.86
CA HIS A 117 1.17 9.06 -2.86
C HIS A 117 -0.34 8.74 -2.87
N LEU A 118 -0.66 7.50 -3.23
CA LEU A 118 -1.98 6.86 -3.10
C LEU A 118 -1.80 5.50 -2.43
N LEU A 119 -2.67 5.19 -1.47
CA LEU A 119 -2.62 3.95 -0.69
C LEU A 119 -3.98 3.26 -0.79
N PHE A 120 -3.96 1.96 -1.06
CA PHE A 120 -5.13 1.10 -0.95
C PHE A 120 -4.68 -0.28 -0.45
N ALA A 121 -5.00 -0.60 0.80
CA ALA A 121 -4.46 -1.78 1.46
C ALA A 121 -2.92 -1.84 1.29
N ASP A 122 -2.39 -2.94 0.76
CA ASP A 122 -0.97 -3.15 0.48
C ASP A 122 -0.49 -2.50 -0.83
N ASP A 123 -1.40 -2.06 -1.71
CA ASP A 123 -1.05 -1.42 -2.98
C ASP A 123 -0.75 0.08 -2.79
N THR A 124 0.52 0.42 -2.95
CA THR A 124 1.04 1.79 -2.82
C THR A 124 1.50 2.34 -4.17
N LEU A 125 1.08 3.55 -4.50
CA LEU A 125 1.69 4.38 -5.53
C LEU A 125 2.38 5.59 -4.90
N ILE A 126 3.63 5.84 -5.28
CA ILE A 126 4.39 7.02 -4.86
C ILE A 126 4.66 7.88 -6.09
N PHE A 127 4.41 9.18 -5.97
CA PHE A 127 4.68 10.20 -6.96
C PHE A 127 5.78 11.11 -6.45
N SER A 128 6.81 11.31 -7.27
CA SER A 128 7.89 12.23 -6.97
C SER A 128 8.49 12.84 -8.22
N ARG A 129 9.28 13.90 -8.06
CA ARG A 129 10.15 14.39 -9.12
C ARG A 129 11.22 13.33 -9.39
N ALA A 130 11.50 13.06 -10.67
CA ALA A 130 12.57 12.15 -11.07
C ALA A 130 13.96 12.80 -10.83
N SER A 131 14.36 12.85 -9.56
CA SER A 131 15.61 13.43 -9.08
C SER A 131 16.28 12.45 -8.11
N LEU A 132 17.61 12.50 -8.02
CA LEU A 132 18.36 11.69 -7.05
C LEU A 132 18.02 12.08 -5.60
N GLY A 133 17.70 13.35 -5.36
CA GLY A 133 17.31 13.85 -4.03
C GLY A 133 15.99 13.22 -3.56
N ASP A 134 14.95 13.32 -4.39
CA ASP A 134 13.64 12.73 -4.12
C ASP A 134 13.75 11.19 -3.97
N SER A 135 14.54 10.54 -4.83
CA SER A 135 14.79 9.09 -4.77
C SER A 135 15.32 8.65 -3.40
N ARG A 136 16.38 9.32 -2.93
CA ARG A 136 17.00 9.05 -1.62
C ARG A 136 16.07 9.39 -0.45
N ALA A 137 15.28 10.45 -0.57
CA ALA A 137 14.29 10.80 0.44
C ALA A 137 13.22 9.70 0.57
N ILE A 138 12.72 9.18 -0.54
CA ILE A 138 11.78 8.04 -0.55
C ILE A 138 12.43 6.82 0.09
N GLN A 139 13.67 6.47 -0.25
CA GLN A 139 14.37 5.36 0.38
C GLN A 139 14.49 5.53 1.90
N THR A 140 14.82 6.74 2.35
CA THR A 140 14.92 7.05 3.78
C THR A 140 13.57 6.84 4.48
N VAL A 141 12.46 7.25 3.84
CA VAL A 141 11.11 7.03 4.35
C VAL A 141 10.77 5.53 4.39
N LEU A 142 11.06 4.80 3.33
CA LEU A 142 10.84 3.36 3.24
C LEU A 142 11.64 2.60 4.30
N ASP A 143 12.92 2.92 4.49
CA ASP A 143 13.77 2.30 5.51
C ASP A 143 13.32 2.64 6.94
N THR A 144 12.83 3.86 7.15
CA THR A 144 12.28 4.26 8.45
C THR A 144 11.00 3.48 8.75
N TYR A 145 10.10 3.37 7.77
CA TYR A 145 8.88 2.60 7.91
C TYR A 145 9.14 1.11 8.10
N ARG A 146 10.04 0.52 7.32
CA ARG A 146 10.47 -0.88 7.42
C ARG A 146 11.00 -1.21 8.80
N ARG A 147 11.86 -0.35 9.36
CA ARG A 147 12.39 -0.51 10.72
C ARG A 147 11.37 -0.32 11.83
N ALA A 148 10.35 0.52 11.62
CA ALA A 148 9.32 0.77 12.63
C ALA A 148 8.23 -0.31 12.62
N SER A 149 7.83 -0.79 11.44
CA SER A 149 6.72 -1.72 11.25
C SER A 149 7.13 -3.19 11.09
N GLY A 150 8.38 -3.45 10.71
CA GLY A 150 8.85 -4.78 10.29
C GLY A 150 8.34 -5.22 8.92
N GLN A 151 7.62 -4.37 8.18
CA GLN A 151 7.12 -4.69 6.85
C GLN A 151 8.20 -4.53 5.78
N GLU A 152 8.30 -5.51 4.89
CA GLU A 152 9.25 -5.53 3.78
C GLU A 152 8.56 -5.20 2.44
N ILE A 153 9.30 -4.54 1.55
CA ILE A 153 8.82 -4.19 0.21
C ILE A 153 8.99 -5.39 -0.71
N ASN A 154 7.94 -5.75 -1.44
CA ASN A 154 8.04 -6.76 -2.47
C ASN A 154 8.66 -6.18 -3.74
N LEU A 155 10.00 -6.23 -3.85
CA LEU A 155 10.73 -5.73 -5.01
C LEU A 155 10.36 -6.43 -6.34
N LEU A 156 9.85 -7.67 -6.29
CA LEU A 156 9.41 -8.40 -7.47
C LEU A 156 8.08 -7.91 -8.03
N LYS A 157 7.22 -7.36 -7.16
CA LYS A 157 5.94 -6.75 -7.52
C LYS A 157 6.01 -5.22 -7.63
N SER A 158 7.14 -4.64 -7.28
CA SER A 158 7.35 -3.20 -7.35
C SER A 158 7.89 -2.84 -8.73
N SER A 159 7.41 -1.74 -9.29
CA SER A 159 7.88 -1.22 -10.57
C SER A 159 8.01 0.30 -10.51
N ILE A 160 8.94 0.85 -11.29
CA ILE A 160 9.12 2.29 -11.42
C ILE A 160 8.80 2.75 -12.84
N GLY A 161 7.95 3.76 -12.94
CA GLY A 161 7.54 4.37 -14.20
C GLY A 161 8.06 5.79 -14.34
N PHE A 162 8.74 6.09 -15.44
CA PHE A 162 9.24 7.45 -15.70
C PHE A 162 8.36 8.22 -16.70
N SER A 163 8.42 9.55 -16.62
CA SER A 163 7.85 10.43 -17.65
C SER A 163 8.72 10.40 -18.92
N ARG A 164 8.12 10.77 -20.06
CA ARG A 164 8.84 10.77 -21.36
C ARG A 164 10.05 11.70 -21.39
N ASN A 165 10.05 12.72 -20.53
CA ASN A 165 11.04 13.79 -20.53
C ASN A 165 12.31 13.42 -19.75
N ILE A 166 12.39 12.24 -19.14
CA ILE A 166 13.58 11.80 -18.41
C ILE A 166 14.55 11.07 -19.37
N PRO A 167 15.84 11.48 -19.44
CA PRO A 167 16.86 10.80 -20.24
C PRO A 167 17.06 9.33 -19.83
N ALA A 168 17.42 8.47 -20.77
CA ALA A 168 17.57 7.03 -20.52
C ALA A 168 18.60 6.74 -19.41
N GLU A 169 19.73 7.44 -19.40
CA GLU A 169 20.77 7.30 -18.38
C GLU A 169 20.23 7.60 -16.96
N ALA A 170 19.48 8.69 -16.82
CA ALA A 170 18.87 9.07 -15.55
C ALA A 170 17.83 8.04 -15.08
N ARG A 171 17.08 7.42 -16.00
CA ARG A 171 16.14 6.33 -15.64
C ARG A 171 16.88 5.12 -15.07
N THR A 172 17.97 4.73 -15.71
CA THR A 172 18.78 3.59 -15.26
C THR A 172 19.40 3.87 -13.89
N GLN A 173 19.93 5.08 -13.67
CA GLN A 173 20.48 5.48 -12.37
C GLN A 173 19.40 5.46 -11.27
N LEU A 174 18.26 6.12 -11.51
CA LEU A 174 17.17 6.17 -10.53
C LEU A 174 16.58 4.80 -10.24
N ALA A 175 16.53 3.89 -11.20
CA ALA A 175 16.05 2.54 -10.98
C ALA A 175 17.05 1.66 -10.23
N ALA A 176 18.34 1.85 -10.49
CA ALA A 176 19.42 1.19 -9.75
C ALA A 176 19.39 1.60 -8.27
N ASP A 177 19.13 2.88 -7.99
CA ASP A 177 18.98 3.39 -6.62
C ASP A 177 17.91 2.59 -5.84
N PHE A 178 16.77 2.27 -6.45
CA PHE A 178 15.69 1.50 -5.80
C PHE A 178 15.87 -0.02 -5.87
N ASN A 179 16.83 -0.53 -6.65
CA ASN A 179 16.95 -1.96 -6.98
C ASN A 179 15.64 -2.54 -7.56
N ILE A 180 14.92 -1.75 -8.36
CA ILE A 180 13.63 -2.11 -8.97
C ILE A 180 13.77 -2.17 -10.50
N ARG A 181 13.02 -3.07 -11.14
CA ARG A 181 12.96 -3.16 -12.60
C ARG A 181 12.31 -1.91 -13.20
N VAL A 182 12.95 -1.33 -14.21
CA VAL A 182 12.34 -0.27 -15.03
C VAL A 182 11.30 -0.91 -15.92
N GLU A 183 10.04 -0.56 -15.72
CA GLU A 183 8.98 -0.91 -16.67
C GLU A 183 8.49 0.32 -17.43
N ASN A 184 8.46 0.18 -18.76
CA ASN A 184 7.91 1.22 -19.63
C ASN A 184 6.38 1.34 -19.48
N ARG A 185 5.74 0.25 -19.02
CA ARG A 185 4.31 0.17 -18.75
C ARG A 185 4.15 0.12 -17.25
N MET A 186 3.71 1.23 -16.66
CA MET A 186 3.36 1.24 -15.25
C MET A 186 2.16 0.28 -15.10
N GLU A 187 2.31 -0.71 -14.22
CA GLU A 187 1.34 -1.78 -14.03
C GLU A 187 -0.01 -1.21 -13.56
N LEU A 188 -1.03 -2.06 -13.64
CA LEU A 188 -2.40 -1.73 -13.26
C LEU A 188 -2.42 -1.38 -11.77
N TYR A 189 -2.91 -0.20 -11.42
CA TYR A 189 -3.23 0.13 -10.03
C TYR A 189 -4.71 -0.13 -9.78
N LEU A 190 -5.03 -1.00 -8.83
CA LEU A 190 -6.40 -1.44 -8.55
C LEU A 190 -7.13 -1.96 -9.79
N GLY A 191 -6.39 -2.62 -10.68
CA GLY A 191 -6.93 -3.16 -11.93
C GLY A 191 -7.19 -2.12 -13.01
N LEU A 192 -6.78 -0.86 -12.82
CA LEU A 192 -6.87 0.22 -13.80
C LEU A 192 -5.48 0.62 -14.31
N PRO A 193 -5.32 0.94 -15.60
CA PRO A 193 -4.02 1.36 -16.11
C PRO A 193 -3.62 2.70 -15.49
N SER A 194 -2.48 2.71 -14.80
CA SER A 194 -1.91 3.90 -14.13
C SER A 194 -1.49 5.00 -15.10
N LYS A 195 -1.23 4.66 -16.37
CA LYS A 195 -1.05 5.61 -17.47
C LYS A 195 -2.24 5.53 -18.43
N VAL A 196 -3.03 6.61 -18.48
CA VAL A 196 -4.06 6.81 -19.51
C VAL A 196 -3.34 7.03 -20.84
N ALA A 197 -3.28 5.98 -21.68
CA ALA A 197 -2.84 6.12 -23.07
C ALA A 197 -3.76 7.12 -23.79
N ARG A 198 -3.25 7.78 -24.85
CA ARG A 198 -4.07 8.69 -25.68
C ARG A 198 -5.33 8.00 -26.23
N SER A 199 -5.30 6.67 -26.36
CA SER A 199 -6.43 5.85 -26.82
C SER A 199 -7.26 5.34 -25.65
N LYS A 200 -8.48 5.90 -25.50
CA LYS A 200 -9.50 5.35 -24.60
C LYS A 200 -9.83 3.89 -24.93
N ARG A 201 -9.73 3.48 -26.21
CA ARG A 201 -9.99 2.09 -26.63
C ARG A 201 -8.99 1.10 -26.02
N GLU A 202 -7.70 1.45 -25.97
CA GLU A 202 -6.68 0.57 -25.40
C GLU A 202 -6.82 0.42 -23.87
N LEU A 203 -7.23 1.49 -23.19
CA LEU A 203 -7.53 1.45 -21.75
C LEU A 203 -8.67 0.49 -21.41
N PHE A 204 -9.77 0.55 -22.16
CA PHE A 204 -10.93 -0.30 -21.92
C PHE A 204 -10.80 -1.71 -22.53
N ALA A 205 -9.84 -1.93 -23.44
CA ALA A 205 -9.58 -3.25 -24.02
C ALA A 205 -9.26 -4.28 -22.92
N THR A 206 -8.42 -3.95 -21.96
CA THR A 206 -8.08 -4.85 -20.84
C THR A 206 -9.29 -5.21 -19.99
N ILE A 207 -10.21 -4.26 -19.75
CA ILE A 207 -11.45 -4.53 -19.02
C ILE A 207 -12.35 -5.45 -19.83
N LYS A 208 -12.48 -5.19 -21.13
CA LYS A 208 -13.22 -6.04 -22.06
C LYS A 208 -12.67 -7.47 -22.09
N ASP A 209 -11.35 -7.63 -22.16
CA ASP A 209 -10.69 -8.94 -22.19
C ASP A 209 -10.92 -9.72 -20.90
N ARG A 210 -10.91 -9.05 -19.73
CA ARG A 210 -11.25 -9.68 -18.44
C ARG A 210 -12.70 -10.13 -18.37
N ILE A 211 -13.63 -9.28 -18.82
CA ILE A 211 -15.05 -9.63 -18.89
C ILE A 211 -15.23 -10.83 -19.82
N TRP A 212 -14.58 -10.80 -20.99
CA TRP A 212 -14.62 -11.91 -21.94
C TRP A 212 -14.06 -13.20 -21.35
N GLY A 213 -12.92 -13.15 -20.66
CA GLY A 213 -12.34 -14.30 -19.96
C GLY A 213 -13.29 -14.91 -18.92
N ARG A 214 -14.04 -14.09 -18.18
CA ARG A 214 -15.07 -14.59 -17.24
C ARG A 214 -16.22 -15.28 -17.98
N ILE A 215 -16.74 -14.66 -19.05
CA ILE A 215 -17.83 -15.23 -19.87
C ILE A 215 -17.40 -16.56 -20.50
N SER A 216 -16.21 -16.60 -21.12
CA SER A 216 -15.63 -17.82 -21.69
C SER A 216 -15.48 -18.91 -20.64
N GLY A 217 -14.93 -18.58 -19.47
CA GLY A 217 -14.80 -19.54 -18.37
C GLY A 217 -16.14 -20.04 -17.80
N TRP A 218 -17.22 -19.27 -17.89
CA TRP A 218 -18.58 -19.75 -17.53
C TRP A 218 -19.22 -20.59 -18.62
N ASN A 219 -18.84 -20.37 -19.88
CA ASN A 219 -19.29 -21.20 -20.99
C ASN A 219 -18.70 -22.60 -20.95
N GLU A 220 -17.45 -22.74 -20.49
CA GLU A 220 -16.78 -24.03 -20.29
C GLU A 220 -17.33 -24.83 -19.10
N LYS A 221 -18.00 -24.16 -18.16
CA LYS A 221 -18.69 -24.84 -17.05
C LYS A 221 -20.04 -25.37 -17.54
N LEU A 222 -20.39 -26.60 -17.14
CA LEU A 222 -21.70 -27.23 -17.37
C LEU A 222 -22.80 -26.58 -16.50
N LEU A 223 -22.97 -25.27 -16.63
CA LEU A 223 -23.99 -24.49 -15.93
C LEU A 223 -25.27 -24.49 -16.75
N LEU A 224 -26.41 -24.63 -16.04
CA LEU A 224 -27.72 -24.41 -16.60
C LEU A 224 -27.86 -22.96 -17.11
N GLN A 225 -28.72 -22.76 -18.11
CA GLN A 225 -28.96 -21.45 -18.72
C GLN A 225 -29.35 -20.38 -17.69
N ALA A 226 -30.21 -20.73 -16.73
CA ALA A 226 -30.60 -19.84 -15.62
C ALA A 226 -29.39 -19.46 -14.74
N GLY A 227 -28.46 -20.38 -14.48
CA GLY A 227 -27.24 -20.10 -13.73
C GLY A 227 -26.29 -19.16 -14.48
N LYS A 228 -26.19 -19.31 -15.81
CA LYS A 228 -25.42 -18.38 -16.66
C LYS A 228 -26.05 -16.98 -16.67
N GLU A 229 -27.38 -16.89 -16.74
CA GLU A 229 -28.10 -15.62 -16.68
C GLU A 229 -27.88 -14.88 -15.36
N VAL A 230 -27.96 -15.59 -14.23
CA VAL A 230 -27.66 -15.02 -12.90
C VAL A 230 -26.22 -14.51 -12.84
N LEU A 231 -25.24 -15.29 -13.32
CA LEU A 231 -23.84 -14.84 -13.34
C LEU A 231 -23.64 -13.58 -14.17
N ILE A 232 -24.26 -13.49 -15.35
CA ILE A 232 -24.20 -12.29 -16.19
C ILE A 232 -24.82 -11.10 -15.45
N LYS A 233 -25.99 -11.26 -14.83
CA LYS A 233 -26.71 -10.16 -14.17
C LYS A 233 -26.04 -9.64 -12.90
N PHE A 234 -25.34 -10.50 -12.15
CA PHE A 234 -24.81 -10.16 -10.83
C PHE A 234 -23.30 -9.91 -10.81
N VAL A 235 -22.55 -10.39 -11.81
CA VAL A 235 -21.07 -10.36 -11.79
C VAL A 235 -20.47 -9.49 -12.91
N ILE A 236 -21.25 -9.17 -13.95
CA ILE A 236 -20.87 -8.24 -15.04
C ILE A 236 -21.70 -6.98 -14.91
#